data_AF-A0A7W1AEC5-F1
#
_entry.id   AF-A0A7W1AEC5-F1
#
_cell.length_a   1.000
_cell.length_b   1.000
_cell.length_c   1.000
_cell.angle_alpha   90.00
_cell.angle_beta   90.00
_cell.angle_gamma   90.00
#
_symmetry.space_group_name_H-M   'P 1'
#
loop_
_entity.id
_entity.type
_entity.pdbx_description
1 polymer ?
#
loop_
_entity_poly.entity_id
_entity_poly.type
_entity_poly.pdbx_seq_one_letter_code
_entity_poly.pdbx_strand_id
1 'polypeptide(L)'
;MRLPHWDASPDALRLVRRLVFATWFLRVAFKPLEQLALIPASLLQPVGPLALLPAPLEQLLHAVPFLYALKAATLLAFALVIAGVALRPMMVASCVLMTVFACLWRSFAGHMDHESVLILFAGYLLTSFELADARAERNGEVPAPGAPTRAGIPLTAILAVVCLAYTMVGVFRTVRGTPEVFTTNSLTFWALRNAYETAEPAWGWGKYVLQYPWLGRMLDGGFPVITLFELTALTALFSRWYRYTFLLVMLPFHVLSLFVLDVFFWENMVLYVLFFEFGRRGVHQDRSLALR
;
A
#
# COMPACT_ATOMS: atom_id res chain seq x y z
N MET A 1 -15.83 21.97 6.13
CA MET A 1 -14.94 21.57 5.01
C MET A 1 -15.29 20.13 4.63
N ARG A 2 -15.53 19.83 3.35
CA ARG A 2 -15.76 18.43 2.92
C ARG A 2 -14.42 17.75 2.66
N LEU A 3 -14.24 16.57 3.24
CA LEU A 3 -13.08 15.72 2.96
C LEU A 3 -13.18 15.09 1.56
N PRO A 4 -12.09 14.53 1.02
CA PRO A 4 -12.11 13.81 -0.26
C PRO A 4 -13.13 12.68 -0.19
N HIS A 5 -13.71 12.27 -1.32
CA HIS A 5 -14.67 11.16 -1.38
C HIS A 5 -15.95 11.31 -0.54
N TRP A 6 -16.25 12.49 0.03
CA TRP A 6 -17.46 12.72 0.85
C TRP A 6 -18.73 12.14 0.22
N ASP A 7 -18.88 12.34 -1.09
CA ASP A 7 -20.02 11.93 -1.90
C ASP A 7 -19.70 10.71 -2.80
N ALA A 8 -18.76 9.85 -2.39
CA ALA A 8 -18.35 8.69 -3.19
C ALA A 8 -19.48 7.69 -3.38
N SER A 9 -19.52 7.10 -4.58
CA SER A 9 -20.51 6.08 -4.93
C SER A 9 -20.15 4.70 -4.37
N PRO A 10 -21.15 3.81 -4.16
CA PRO A 10 -20.90 2.41 -3.84
C PRO A 10 -20.00 1.71 -4.87
N ASP A 11 -20.10 2.10 -6.14
CA ASP A 11 -19.33 1.53 -7.25
C ASP A 11 -17.84 1.84 -7.11
N ALA A 12 -17.50 3.05 -6.65
CA ALA A 12 -16.12 3.43 -6.35
C ALA A 12 -15.53 2.59 -5.22
N LEU A 13 -16.30 2.34 -4.14
CA LEU A 13 -15.88 1.46 -3.06
C LEU A 13 -15.66 0.02 -3.56
N ARG A 14 -16.56 -0.51 -4.40
CA ARG A 14 -16.40 -1.84 -5.01
C ARG A 14 -15.16 -1.92 -5.89
N LEU A 15 -14.88 -0.88 -6.68
CA LEU A 15 -13.69 -0.80 -7.51
C LEU A 15 -12.42 -0.82 -6.67
N VAL A 16 -12.30 0.08 -5.68
CA VAL A 16 -11.12 0.17 -4.81
C VAL A 16 -10.90 -1.14 -4.05
N ARG A 17 -11.99 -1.75 -3.56
CA ARG A 17 -11.91 -3.07 -2.93
C ARG A 17 -11.32 -4.11 -3.87
N ARG A 18 -11.87 -4.24 -5.09
CA ARG A 18 -11.34 -5.18 -6.09
C ARG A 18 -9.87 -4.90 -6.38
N LEU A 19 -9.46 -3.64 -6.52
CA LEU A 19 -8.07 -3.26 -6.75
C LEU A 19 -7.15 -3.70 -5.60
N VAL A 20 -7.53 -3.44 -4.35
CA VAL A 20 -6.75 -3.82 -3.16
C VAL A 20 -6.57 -5.33 -3.08
N PHE A 21 -7.66 -6.10 -3.19
CA PHE A 21 -7.58 -7.56 -3.10
C PHE A 21 -6.94 -8.21 -4.34
N ALA A 22 -7.09 -7.62 -5.54
CA ALA A 22 -6.37 -8.05 -6.74
C ALA A 22 -4.86 -7.80 -6.62
N THR A 23 -4.46 -6.68 -6.01
CA THR A 23 -3.05 -6.37 -5.71
C THR A 23 -2.46 -7.45 -4.80
N TRP A 24 -3.14 -7.82 -3.72
CA TRP A 24 -2.68 -8.93 -2.87
C TRP A 24 -2.69 -10.28 -3.60
N PHE A 25 -3.70 -10.54 -4.45
CA PHE A 25 -3.74 -11.76 -5.26
C PHE A 25 -2.51 -11.89 -6.14
N LEU A 26 -2.16 -10.85 -6.91
CA LEU A 26 -0.97 -10.87 -7.75
C LEU A 26 0.30 -11.03 -6.91
N ARG A 27 0.42 -10.29 -5.80
CA ARG A 27 1.57 -10.39 -4.89
C ARG A 27 1.77 -11.81 -4.37
N VAL A 28 0.71 -12.47 -3.90
CA VAL A 28 0.79 -13.83 -3.37
C VAL A 28 1.00 -14.86 -4.49
N ALA A 29 0.40 -14.66 -5.65
CA ALA A 29 0.52 -15.57 -6.80
C ALA A 29 1.98 -15.64 -7.29
N PHE A 30 2.64 -14.50 -7.40
CA PHE A 30 4.02 -14.41 -7.88
C PHE A 30 5.09 -14.62 -6.80
N LYS A 31 4.74 -14.62 -5.52
CA LYS A 31 5.69 -14.95 -4.45
C LYS A 31 5.81 -16.48 -4.27
N PRO A 32 7.02 -17.06 -4.39
CA PRO A 32 7.21 -18.50 -4.26
C PRO A 32 7.31 -18.91 -2.79
N LEU A 33 6.20 -18.81 -2.04
CA LEU A 33 6.15 -19.12 -0.60
C LEU A 33 6.70 -20.52 -0.28
N GLU A 34 6.47 -21.48 -1.17
CA GLU A 34 6.98 -22.84 -1.08
C GLU A 34 8.51 -22.95 -1.00
N GLN A 35 9.25 -21.98 -1.55
CA GLN A 35 10.72 -21.95 -1.47
C GLN A 35 11.23 -21.72 -0.05
N LEU A 36 10.39 -21.23 0.86
CA LEU A 36 10.78 -21.09 2.26
C LEU A 36 11.12 -22.44 2.90
N ALA A 37 10.55 -23.55 2.41
CA ALA A 37 10.88 -24.89 2.90
C ALA A 37 12.33 -25.33 2.59
N LEU A 38 13.01 -24.65 1.65
CA LEU A 38 14.42 -24.90 1.33
C LEU A 38 15.37 -24.20 2.31
N ILE A 39 14.87 -23.25 3.10
CA ILE A 39 15.65 -22.49 4.06
C ILE A 39 15.75 -23.32 5.36
N PRO A 40 16.92 -23.40 6.02
CA PRO A 40 17.01 -24.07 7.30
C PRO A 40 16.04 -23.47 8.32
N ALA A 41 15.24 -24.33 8.99
CA ALA A 41 14.28 -23.90 10.01
C ALA A 41 14.91 -23.13 11.18
N SER A 42 16.21 -23.33 11.43
CA SER A 42 16.98 -22.56 12.42
C SER A 42 17.11 -21.07 12.10
N LEU A 43 16.84 -20.66 10.87
CA LEU A 43 16.80 -19.24 10.46
C LEU A 43 15.40 -18.63 10.60
N LEU A 44 14.38 -19.42 10.95
CA LEU A 44 13.05 -18.89 11.22
C LEU A 44 13.10 -18.00 12.46
N GLN A 45 12.80 -16.73 12.29
CA GLN A 45 12.60 -15.78 13.39
C GLN A 45 11.14 -15.32 13.35
N PRO A 46 10.22 -16.00 14.06
CA PRO A 46 8.80 -15.68 14.01
C PRO A 46 8.54 -14.21 14.34
N VAL A 47 7.79 -13.51 13.47
CA VAL A 47 7.40 -12.10 13.69
C VAL A 47 5.89 -11.94 13.85
N GLY A 48 5.49 -10.88 14.57
CA GLY A 48 4.08 -10.54 14.78
C GLY A 48 3.32 -11.66 15.52
N PRO A 49 2.08 -12.00 15.11
CA PRO A 49 1.31 -13.06 15.76
C PRO A 49 1.97 -14.44 15.74
N LEU A 50 2.86 -14.73 14.77
CA LEU A 50 3.58 -16.00 14.72
C LEU A 50 4.58 -16.16 15.88
N ALA A 51 5.06 -15.05 16.45
CA ALA A 51 5.93 -15.07 17.64
C ALA A 51 5.23 -15.58 18.91
N LEU A 52 3.91 -15.71 18.88
CA LEU A 52 3.11 -16.25 19.98
C LEU A 52 2.89 -17.77 19.86
N LEU A 53 3.33 -18.39 18.76
CA LEU A 53 3.13 -19.82 18.54
C LEU A 53 4.11 -20.63 19.41
N PRO A 54 3.66 -21.73 20.02
CA PRO A 54 4.55 -22.64 20.72
C PRO A 54 5.49 -23.34 19.74
N ALA A 55 6.74 -23.57 20.16
CA ALA A 55 7.82 -24.15 19.33
C ALA A 55 7.43 -25.42 18.53
N PRO A 56 6.60 -26.35 19.03
CA PRO A 56 6.18 -27.52 18.24
C PRO A 56 5.40 -27.16 16.97
N LEU A 57 4.70 -26.01 16.95
CA LEU A 57 3.95 -25.56 15.78
C LEU A 57 4.84 -24.87 14.73
N GLU A 58 6.06 -24.46 15.08
CA GLU A 58 7.01 -23.87 14.11
C GLU A 58 7.40 -24.87 13.02
N GLN A 59 7.52 -26.15 13.39
CA GLN A 59 7.79 -27.23 12.43
C GLN A 59 6.66 -27.35 11.39
N LEU A 60 5.41 -27.11 11.79
CA LEU A 60 4.26 -27.12 10.89
C LEU A 60 4.33 -25.94 9.90
N LEU A 61 4.73 -24.75 10.36
CA LEU A 61 4.87 -23.56 9.51
C LEU A 61 5.89 -23.76 8.39
N HIS A 62 6.89 -24.61 8.63
CA HIS A 62 7.94 -24.91 7.67
C HIS A 62 7.59 -26.07 6.72
N ALA A 63 6.50 -26.78 6.97
CA ALA A 63 6.13 -27.94 6.16
C ALA A 63 5.65 -27.52 4.76
N VAL A 64 6.19 -28.15 3.72
CA VAL A 64 5.82 -27.89 2.31
C VAL A 64 4.29 -27.93 2.08
N PRO A 65 3.53 -28.94 2.58
CA PRO A 65 2.08 -28.96 2.39
C PRO A 65 1.37 -27.76 3.04
N PHE A 66 1.84 -27.30 4.19
CA PHE A 66 1.27 -26.12 4.86
C PHE A 66 1.49 -24.86 4.03
N LEU A 67 2.69 -24.65 3.49
CA LEU A 67 3.00 -23.49 2.65
C LEU A 67 2.11 -23.44 1.39
N TYR A 68 1.95 -24.57 0.70
CA TYR A 68 1.06 -24.67 -0.46
C TYR A 68 -0.41 -24.43 -0.07
N ALA A 69 -0.88 -25.04 1.03
CA ALA A 69 -2.25 -24.86 1.51
C ALA A 69 -2.53 -23.41 1.90
N LEU A 70 -1.60 -22.75 2.60
CA LEU A 70 -1.70 -21.34 2.96
C LEU A 70 -1.78 -20.46 1.71
N LYS A 71 -0.89 -20.66 0.73
CA LYS A 71 -0.91 -19.91 -0.54
C LYS A 71 -2.22 -20.12 -1.29
N ALA A 72 -2.67 -21.36 -1.46
CA ALA A 72 -3.92 -21.68 -2.15
C ALA A 72 -5.15 -21.09 -1.45
N ALA A 73 -5.25 -21.23 -0.12
CA ALA A 73 -6.33 -20.67 0.66
C ALA A 73 -6.36 -19.14 0.59
N THR A 74 -5.19 -18.50 0.66
CA THR A 74 -5.04 -17.04 0.54
C THR A 74 -5.53 -16.55 -0.83
N LEU A 75 -5.07 -17.18 -1.91
CA LEU A 75 -5.49 -16.84 -3.28
C LEU A 75 -6.99 -17.06 -3.51
N LEU A 76 -7.54 -18.17 -3.01
CA LEU A 76 -8.98 -18.45 -3.10
C LEU A 76 -9.80 -17.40 -2.36
N ALA A 77 -9.41 -17.03 -1.13
CA ALA A 77 -10.11 -16.01 -0.36
C ALA A 77 -10.13 -14.67 -1.10
N PHE A 78 -8.99 -14.23 -1.67
CA PHE A 78 -8.93 -13.02 -2.47
C PHE A 78 -9.80 -13.10 -3.73
N ALA A 79 -9.76 -14.21 -4.46
CA ALA A 79 -10.56 -14.42 -5.65
C ALA A 79 -12.07 -14.31 -5.35
N LEU A 80 -12.51 -14.87 -4.21
CA LEU A 80 -13.91 -14.78 -3.77
C LEU A 80 -14.29 -13.34 -3.39
N VAL A 81 -13.40 -12.58 -2.74
CA VAL A 81 -13.63 -11.14 -2.47
C VAL A 81 -13.74 -10.33 -3.77
N ILE A 82 -12.85 -10.57 -4.74
CA ILE A 82 -12.86 -9.89 -6.05
C ILE A 82 -14.15 -10.18 -6.81
N ALA A 83 -14.59 -11.44 -6.80
CA ALA A 83 -15.85 -11.89 -7.39
C ALA A 83 -17.10 -11.39 -6.62
N GLY A 84 -16.94 -10.98 -5.36
CA GLY A 84 -18.04 -10.53 -4.51
C GLY A 84 -18.83 -11.69 -3.86
N VAL A 85 -18.27 -12.90 -3.83
CA VAL A 85 -18.90 -14.10 -3.26
C VAL A 85 -18.57 -14.20 -1.78
N ALA A 86 -19.60 -14.42 -0.94
CA ALA A 86 -19.45 -14.52 0.52
C ALA A 86 -18.56 -13.39 1.09
N LEU A 87 -18.79 -12.17 0.60
CA LEU A 87 -17.87 -11.05 0.69
C LEU A 87 -17.30 -10.83 2.10
N ARG A 88 -18.16 -10.70 3.12
CA ARG A 88 -17.76 -10.34 4.49
C ARG A 88 -16.85 -11.39 5.14
N PRO A 89 -17.25 -12.69 5.22
CA PRO A 89 -16.34 -13.71 5.76
C PRO A 89 -15.07 -13.87 4.92
N MET A 90 -15.15 -13.71 3.59
CA MET A 90 -13.97 -13.81 2.74
C MET A 90 -13.01 -12.62 2.90
N MET A 91 -13.50 -11.41 3.17
CA MET A 91 -12.66 -10.25 3.50
C MET A 91 -11.91 -10.47 4.84
N VAL A 92 -12.60 -10.97 5.86
CA VAL A 92 -11.98 -11.34 7.15
C VAL A 92 -10.93 -12.43 6.95
N ALA A 93 -11.29 -13.52 6.26
CA ALA A 93 -10.37 -14.62 5.97
C ALA A 93 -9.16 -14.12 5.19
N SER A 94 -9.36 -13.29 4.17
CA SER A 94 -8.30 -12.67 3.37
C SER A 94 -7.34 -11.86 4.22
N CYS A 95 -7.84 -11.01 5.13
CA CYS A 95 -7.01 -10.24 6.04
C CYS A 95 -6.19 -11.15 6.98
N VAL A 96 -6.80 -12.18 7.57
CA VAL A 96 -6.12 -13.13 8.45
C VAL A 96 -5.05 -13.91 7.70
N LEU A 97 -5.41 -14.50 6.56
CA LEU A 97 -4.50 -15.30 5.73
C LEU A 97 -3.33 -14.46 5.19
N MET A 98 -3.61 -13.23 4.74
CA MET A 98 -2.55 -12.30 4.30
C MET A 98 -1.61 -11.91 5.45
N THR A 99 -2.14 -11.75 6.67
CA THR A 99 -1.31 -11.49 7.86
C THR A 99 -0.35 -12.65 8.11
N VAL A 100 -0.88 -13.87 8.13
CA VAL A 100 -0.09 -15.09 8.35
C VAL A 100 0.96 -15.25 7.23
N PHE A 101 0.56 -15.06 5.97
CA PHE A 101 1.44 -15.07 4.82
C PHE A 101 2.57 -14.05 4.95
N ALA A 102 2.24 -12.79 5.26
CA ALA A 102 3.22 -11.71 5.38
C ALA A 102 4.17 -11.91 6.58
N CYS A 103 3.65 -12.35 7.72
CA CYS A 103 4.47 -12.70 8.88
C CYS A 103 5.44 -13.83 8.53
N LEU A 104 4.95 -14.92 7.92
CA LEU A 104 5.79 -16.06 7.57
C LEU A 104 6.91 -15.67 6.59
N TRP A 105 6.58 -14.90 5.55
CA TRP A 105 7.57 -14.40 4.59
C TRP A 105 8.64 -13.53 5.27
N ARG A 106 8.24 -12.64 6.18
CA ARG A 106 9.16 -11.75 6.91
C ARG A 106 10.02 -12.50 7.93
N SER A 107 9.52 -13.59 8.50
CA SER A 107 10.26 -14.41 9.47
C SER A 107 11.55 -15.04 8.91
N PHE A 108 11.67 -15.17 7.58
CA PHE A 108 12.88 -15.69 6.93
C PHE A 108 13.73 -14.62 6.26
N ALA A 109 13.13 -13.52 5.80
CA ALA A 109 13.84 -12.53 5.01
C ALA A 109 14.76 -11.61 5.83
N GLY A 110 14.55 -11.49 7.16
CA GLY A 110 15.24 -10.52 8.03
C GLY A 110 15.00 -9.05 7.65
N HIS A 111 14.36 -8.80 6.51
CA HIS A 111 14.03 -7.50 5.97
C HIS A 111 12.56 -7.17 6.26
N MET A 112 12.34 -6.03 6.90
CA MET A 112 11.00 -5.45 7.01
C MET A 112 10.58 -4.88 5.67
N ASP A 113 9.84 -5.71 4.93
CA ASP A 113 9.12 -5.26 3.75
C ASP A 113 8.04 -4.23 4.15
N HIS A 114 8.41 -2.95 4.08
CA HIS A 114 7.53 -1.82 4.32
C HIS A 114 6.65 -1.51 3.09
N GLU A 115 6.96 -2.07 1.92
CA GLU A 115 6.26 -1.82 0.65
C GLU A 115 4.79 -2.26 0.74
N SER A 116 4.53 -3.37 1.44
CA SER A 116 3.20 -3.97 1.54
C SER A 116 2.35 -3.45 2.70
N VAL A 117 2.89 -2.57 3.55
CA VAL A 117 2.21 -2.16 4.79
C VAL A 117 0.97 -1.29 4.51
N LEU A 118 1.03 -0.36 3.53
CA LEU A 118 -0.12 0.50 3.23
C LEU A 118 -1.27 -0.26 2.62
N ILE A 119 -0.97 -1.14 1.67
CA ILE A 119 -2.00 -1.99 1.07
C ILE A 119 -2.59 -2.95 2.12
N LEU A 120 -1.78 -3.41 3.09
CA LEU A 120 -2.24 -4.20 4.24
C LEU A 120 -3.28 -3.43 5.06
N PHE A 121 -2.94 -2.19 5.46
CA PHE A 121 -3.87 -1.32 6.19
C PHE A 121 -5.13 -0.99 5.38
N ALA A 122 -5.01 -0.79 4.06
CA ALA A 122 -6.16 -0.56 3.20
C ALA A 122 -7.15 -1.73 3.25
N GLY A 123 -6.66 -2.96 3.17
CA GLY A 123 -7.51 -4.15 3.29
C GLY A 123 -8.16 -4.29 4.66
N TYR A 124 -7.45 -3.97 5.76
CA TYR A 124 -8.06 -3.95 7.09
C TYR A 124 -9.15 -2.89 7.21
N LEU A 125 -8.90 -1.66 6.78
CA LEU A 125 -9.90 -0.60 6.82
C LEU A 125 -11.15 -0.98 6.02
N LEU A 126 -10.98 -1.49 4.78
CA LEU A 126 -12.10 -1.95 3.96
C LEU A 126 -12.92 -3.03 4.68
N THR A 127 -12.26 -4.01 5.31
CA THR A 127 -12.92 -5.09 6.04
C THR A 127 -13.62 -4.57 7.29
N SER A 128 -12.97 -3.73 8.10
CA SER A 128 -13.54 -3.17 9.31
C SER A 128 -14.76 -2.30 9.03
N PHE A 129 -14.71 -1.43 8.00
CA PHE A 129 -15.84 -0.61 7.61
C PHE A 129 -16.99 -1.45 7.05
N GLU A 130 -16.72 -2.48 6.24
CA GLU A 130 -17.77 -3.39 5.75
C GLU A 130 -18.47 -4.14 6.90
N LEU A 131 -17.74 -4.56 7.93
CA LEU A 131 -18.33 -5.18 9.13
C LEU A 131 -19.12 -4.18 9.98
N ALA A 132 -18.62 -2.95 10.12
CA ALA A 132 -19.31 -1.88 10.84
C ALA A 132 -20.62 -1.49 10.13
N ASP A 133 -20.59 -1.33 8.81
CA ASP A 133 -21.76 -1.04 7.99
C ASP A 133 -22.80 -2.17 8.10
N ALA A 134 -22.37 -3.43 8.05
CA ALA A 134 -23.26 -4.58 8.24
C ALA A 134 -23.95 -4.59 9.61
N ARG A 135 -23.27 -4.10 10.66
CA ARG A 135 -23.84 -3.97 12.00
C ARG A 135 -24.83 -2.81 12.06
N ALA A 136 -24.46 -1.65 11.53
CA ALA A 136 -25.32 -0.48 11.44
C ALA A 136 -26.61 -0.78 10.66
N GLU A 137 -26.52 -1.54 9.56
CA GLU A 137 -27.67 -2.03 8.78
C GLU A 137 -28.62 -2.89 9.62
N ARG A 138 -28.08 -3.84 10.38
CA ARG A 138 -28.90 -4.69 11.27
C ARG A 138 -29.57 -3.89 12.38
N ASN A 139 -28.94 -2.82 12.84
CA ASN A 139 -29.46 -1.92 13.85
C ASN A 139 -30.49 -0.91 13.29
N GLY A 140 -30.70 -0.87 11.97
CA GLY A 140 -31.57 0.13 11.33
C GLY A 140 -31.02 1.55 11.38
N GLU A 141 -29.70 1.72 11.52
CA GLU A 141 -29.07 3.04 11.59
C GLU A 141 -29.11 3.75 10.23
N VAL A 142 -29.75 4.91 10.22
CA VAL A 142 -29.83 5.79 9.04
C VAL A 142 -28.77 6.89 9.17
N PRO A 143 -27.91 7.10 8.16
CA PRO A 143 -26.95 8.20 8.18
C PRO A 143 -27.65 9.56 8.36
N ALA A 144 -27.09 10.40 9.22
CA ALA A 144 -27.62 11.75 9.43
C ALA A 144 -27.58 12.58 8.13
N PRO A 145 -28.52 13.53 7.94
CA PRO A 145 -28.49 14.44 6.80
C PRO A 145 -27.14 15.17 6.70
N GLY A 146 -26.53 15.12 5.52
CA GLY A 146 -25.24 15.75 5.26
C GLY A 146 -24.01 14.97 5.72
N ALA A 147 -24.16 13.81 6.36
CA ALA A 147 -23.03 12.93 6.71
C ALA A 147 -22.32 12.40 5.43
N PRO A 148 -21.04 12.00 5.53
CA PRO A 148 -20.35 11.32 4.44
C PRO A 148 -21.08 10.04 4.03
N THR A 149 -20.99 9.65 2.76
CA THR A 149 -21.54 8.36 2.33
C THR A 149 -20.79 7.21 3.00
N ARG A 150 -21.46 6.06 3.20
CA ARG A 150 -20.82 4.83 3.69
C ARG A 150 -19.62 4.40 2.82
N ALA A 151 -19.64 4.75 1.53
CA ALA A 151 -18.51 4.56 0.63
C ALA A 151 -17.40 5.60 0.82
N GLY A 152 -17.74 6.85 1.15
CA GLY A 152 -16.78 7.94 1.32
C GLY A 152 -15.86 7.77 2.51
N ILE A 153 -16.39 7.28 3.63
CA ILE A 153 -15.63 7.08 4.89
C ILE A 153 -14.40 6.18 4.69
N PRO A 154 -14.53 4.91 4.23
CA PRO A 154 -13.38 4.03 4.05
C PRO A 154 -12.38 4.57 3.03
N LEU A 155 -12.82 5.16 1.93
CA LEU A 155 -11.91 5.72 0.91
C LEU A 155 -11.10 6.89 1.46
N THR A 156 -11.74 7.76 2.24
CA THR A 156 -11.07 8.86 2.93
C THR A 156 -10.07 8.36 3.97
N ALA A 157 -10.46 7.34 4.75
CA ALA A 157 -9.60 6.76 5.77
C ALA A 157 -8.34 6.12 5.15
N ILE A 158 -8.48 5.40 4.04
CA ILE A 158 -7.34 4.80 3.33
C ILE A 158 -6.42 5.91 2.78
N LEU A 159 -6.98 6.93 2.12
CA LEU A 159 -6.20 8.07 1.65
C LEU A 159 -5.46 8.77 2.80
N ALA A 160 -6.10 8.91 3.96
CA ALA A 160 -5.49 9.49 5.15
C ALA A 160 -4.32 8.65 5.66
N VAL A 161 -4.44 7.32 5.70
CA VAL A 161 -3.32 6.42 6.07
C VAL A 161 -2.18 6.53 5.07
N VAL A 162 -2.46 6.60 3.76
CA VAL A 162 -1.43 6.79 2.72
C VAL A 162 -0.69 8.12 2.95
N CYS A 163 -1.43 9.22 3.12
CA CYS A 163 -0.83 10.54 3.36
C CYS A 163 -0.04 10.59 4.68
N LEU A 164 -0.56 9.97 5.74
CA LEU A 164 0.12 9.86 7.03
C LEU A 164 1.43 9.08 6.89
N ALA A 165 1.44 7.96 6.18
CA ALA A 165 2.64 7.17 5.99
C ALA A 165 3.73 7.93 5.22
N TYR A 166 3.38 8.62 4.12
CA TYR A 166 4.35 9.49 3.45
C TYR A 166 4.85 10.60 4.37
N THR A 167 3.98 11.19 5.17
CA THR A 167 4.38 12.20 6.17
C THR A 167 5.36 11.62 7.19
N MET A 168 5.10 10.41 7.70
CA MET A 168 6.00 9.73 8.63
C MET A 168 7.35 9.41 7.99
N VAL A 169 7.39 9.02 6.72
CA VAL A 169 8.66 8.82 5.98
C VAL A 169 9.43 10.14 5.86
N GLY A 170 8.77 11.23 5.47
CA GLY A 170 9.39 12.55 5.38
C GLY A 170 9.91 13.05 6.73
N VAL A 171 9.13 12.88 7.81
CA VAL A 171 9.52 13.22 9.18
C VAL A 171 10.71 12.38 9.62
N PHE A 172 10.64 11.05 9.45
CA PHE A 172 11.71 10.15 9.82
C PHE A 172 13.01 10.53 9.12
N ARG A 173 12.96 10.77 7.80
CA ARG A 173 14.12 11.17 7.00
C ARG A 173 14.70 12.50 7.47
N THR A 174 13.85 13.47 7.80
CA THR A 174 14.31 14.80 8.25
C THR A 174 14.92 14.76 9.65
N VAL A 175 14.30 14.01 10.57
CA VAL A 175 14.71 13.95 11.98
C VAL A 175 15.89 13.01 12.19
N ARG A 176 15.89 11.83 11.56
CA ARG A 176 16.91 10.80 11.76
C ARG A 176 18.02 10.86 10.71
N GLY A 177 17.73 11.33 9.51
CA GLY A 177 18.71 11.37 8.43
C GLY A 177 19.79 12.44 8.63
N THR A 178 19.51 13.48 9.42
CA THR A 178 20.33 14.71 9.51
C THR A 178 20.46 15.41 8.12
N PRO A 179 20.94 16.66 8.02
CA PRO A 179 21.16 17.30 6.72
C PRO A 179 22.08 16.49 5.79
N GLU A 180 22.95 15.66 6.37
CA GLU A 180 23.92 14.84 5.65
C GLU A 180 23.27 13.84 4.69
N VAL A 181 22.09 13.32 5.01
CA VAL A 181 21.35 12.42 4.09
C VAL A 181 21.01 13.09 2.76
N PHE A 182 20.98 14.43 2.70
CA PHE A 182 20.77 15.20 1.47
C PHE A 182 22.06 15.67 0.79
N THR A 183 23.21 15.59 1.47
CA THR A 183 24.48 16.16 0.97
C THR A 183 25.61 15.14 0.80
N THR A 184 25.43 13.89 1.24
CA THR A 184 26.48 12.84 1.26
C THR A 184 26.38 11.83 0.12
N ASN A 185 25.71 12.15 -0.99
CA ASN A 185 25.47 11.19 -2.08
C ASN A 185 24.72 9.93 -1.61
N SER A 186 23.89 10.01 -0.56
CA SER A 186 23.20 8.85 0.03
C SER A 186 22.34 8.10 -0.99
N LEU A 187 21.58 8.80 -1.84
CA LEU A 187 20.81 8.16 -2.91
C LEU A 187 21.70 7.53 -3.98
N THR A 188 22.81 8.18 -4.34
CA THR A 188 23.78 7.62 -5.27
C THR A 188 24.38 6.33 -4.71
N PHE A 189 24.69 6.29 -3.40
CA PHE A 189 25.13 5.06 -2.74
C PHE A 189 24.09 3.95 -2.87
N TRP A 190 22.81 4.22 -2.58
CA TRP A 190 21.75 3.22 -2.71
C TRP A 190 21.52 2.78 -4.16
N ALA A 191 21.55 3.71 -5.12
CA ALA A 191 21.44 3.41 -6.55
C ALA A 191 22.55 2.45 -7.00
N LEU A 192 23.79 2.72 -6.60
CA LEU A 192 24.93 1.86 -6.94
C LEU A 192 24.84 0.52 -6.22
N ARG A 193 24.62 0.53 -4.90
CA ARG A 193 24.49 -0.68 -4.09
C ARG A 193 23.47 -1.63 -4.71
N ASN A 194 22.25 -1.16 -4.96
CA ASN A 194 21.17 -2.00 -5.47
C ASN A 194 21.46 -2.48 -6.89
N ALA A 195 22.04 -1.64 -7.75
CA ALA A 195 22.39 -2.05 -9.11
C ALA A 195 23.53 -3.09 -9.18
N TYR A 196 24.38 -3.16 -8.16
CA TYR A 196 25.45 -4.16 -8.04
C TYR A 196 25.08 -5.38 -7.18
N GLU A 197 24.09 -5.28 -6.29
CA GLU A 197 23.46 -6.45 -5.67
C GLU A 197 22.75 -7.26 -6.76
N THR A 198 22.88 -8.59 -6.72
CA THR A 198 22.23 -9.51 -7.68
C THR A 198 20.73 -9.67 -7.35
N ALA A 199 20.01 -8.56 -7.20
CA ALA A 199 18.57 -8.53 -6.97
C ALA A 199 17.84 -8.52 -8.32
N GLU A 200 16.83 -9.38 -8.49
CA GLU A 200 15.97 -9.34 -9.67
C GLU A 200 14.70 -8.50 -9.42
N PRO A 201 14.27 -7.66 -10.37
CA PRO A 201 14.88 -7.38 -11.67
C PRO A 201 16.06 -6.38 -11.58
N ALA A 202 17.21 -6.73 -12.17
CA ALA A 202 18.39 -5.88 -12.23
C ALA A 202 18.37 -5.01 -13.50
N TRP A 203 17.61 -3.90 -13.50
CA TRP A 203 17.64 -2.97 -14.63
C TRP A 203 19.04 -2.35 -14.78
N GLY A 204 19.72 -2.15 -13.65
CA GLY A 204 21.13 -1.76 -13.60
C GLY A 204 21.37 -0.30 -13.99
N TRP A 205 20.34 0.52 -14.14
CA TRP A 205 20.54 1.92 -14.54
C TRP A 205 21.23 2.75 -13.46
N GLY A 206 21.16 2.33 -12.19
CA GLY A 206 21.93 2.94 -11.10
C GLY A 206 23.44 3.02 -11.40
N LYS A 207 24.00 2.10 -12.20
CA LYS A 207 25.43 2.11 -12.61
C LYS A 207 25.78 3.31 -13.48
N TYR A 208 24.83 3.85 -14.23
CA TYR A 208 25.05 5.01 -15.10
C TYR A 208 25.34 6.28 -14.31
N VAL A 209 25.05 6.32 -13.00
CA VAL A 209 25.45 7.44 -12.13
C VAL A 209 26.98 7.63 -12.11
N LEU A 210 27.76 6.56 -12.29
CA LEU A 210 29.23 6.65 -12.40
C LEU A 210 29.69 7.26 -13.74
N GLN A 211 28.96 6.99 -14.81
CA GLN A 211 29.29 7.45 -16.16
C GLN A 211 28.81 8.88 -16.40
N TYR A 212 27.70 9.26 -15.77
CA TYR A 212 27.04 10.55 -15.96
C TYR A 212 26.85 11.26 -14.61
N PRO A 213 27.84 12.06 -14.14
CA PRO A 213 27.80 12.71 -12.82
C PRO A 213 26.60 13.64 -12.59
N TRP A 214 25.96 14.12 -13.66
CA TRP A 214 24.75 14.93 -13.54
C TRP A 214 23.55 14.14 -13.01
N LEU A 215 23.50 12.81 -13.21
CA LEU A 215 22.47 11.95 -12.62
C LEU A 215 22.57 11.94 -11.10
N GLY A 216 23.79 11.86 -10.55
CA GLY A 216 24.01 11.95 -9.11
C GLY A 216 23.53 13.29 -8.53
N ARG A 217 23.86 14.40 -9.20
CA ARG A 217 23.36 15.74 -8.81
C ARG A 217 21.84 15.85 -8.90
N MET A 218 21.22 15.21 -9.88
CA MET A 218 19.76 15.16 -10.01
C MET A 218 19.12 14.39 -8.85
N LEU A 219 19.73 13.27 -8.41
CA LEU A 219 19.29 12.52 -7.24
C LEU A 219 19.43 13.37 -5.96
N ASP A 220 20.58 14.00 -5.75
CA ASP A 220 20.84 14.83 -4.58
C ASP A 220 19.92 16.06 -4.50
N GLY A 221 19.63 16.69 -5.64
CA GLY A 221 18.68 17.81 -5.71
C GLY A 221 17.21 17.38 -5.65
N GLY A 222 16.87 16.23 -6.23
CA GLY A 222 15.52 15.69 -6.23
C GLY A 222 15.08 15.18 -4.87
N PHE A 223 16.01 14.64 -4.07
CA PHE A 223 15.66 14.01 -2.80
C PHE A 223 15.07 14.95 -1.74
N PRO A 224 15.60 16.18 -1.53
CA PRO A 224 14.96 17.20 -0.70
C PRO A 224 13.57 17.57 -1.21
N VAL A 225 13.38 17.67 -2.53
CA VAL A 225 12.08 18.00 -3.13
C VAL A 225 11.06 16.90 -2.79
N ILE A 226 11.41 15.63 -3.03
CA ILE A 226 10.54 14.50 -2.68
C ILE A 226 10.24 14.47 -1.18
N THR A 227 11.24 14.73 -0.34
CA THR A 227 11.08 14.79 1.11
C THR A 227 10.12 15.89 1.55
N LEU A 228 10.14 17.05 0.89
CA LEU A 228 9.19 18.13 1.14
C LEU A 228 7.76 17.70 0.81
N PHE A 229 7.55 17.03 -0.33
CA PHE A 229 6.25 16.51 -0.71
C PHE A 229 5.74 15.44 0.25
N GLU A 230 6.63 14.56 0.72
CA GLU A 230 6.34 13.58 1.76
C GLU A 230 5.93 14.24 3.08
N LEU A 231 6.71 15.19 3.60
CA LEU A 231 6.42 15.95 4.82
C LEU A 231 5.06 16.65 4.79
N THR A 232 4.67 17.13 3.61
CA THR A 232 3.42 17.89 3.41
C THR A 232 2.30 17.03 2.82
N ALA A 233 2.46 15.70 2.76
CA ALA A 233 1.50 14.79 2.15
C ALA A 233 0.10 14.89 2.77
N LEU A 234 -0.04 15.14 4.08
CA LEU A 234 -1.34 15.34 4.73
C LEU A 234 -2.15 16.52 4.15
N THR A 235 -1.51 17.51 3.53
CA THR A 235 -2.22 18.63 2.88
C THR A 235 -3.06 18.17 1.68
N ALA A 236 -2.77 16.99 1.11
CA ALA A 236 -3.56 16.33 0.07
C ALA A 236 -5.00 16.00 0.52
N LEU A 237 -5.23 15.81 1.82
CA LEU A 237 -6.57 15.60 2.36
C LEU A 237 -7.45 16.84 2.24
N PHE A 238 -6.85 18.03 2.22
CA PHE A 238 -7.57 19.30 2.31
C PHE A 238 -7.54 20.11 1.01
N SER A 239 -6.52 19.92 0.17
CA SER A 239 -6.33 20.68 -1.07
C SER A 239 -6.37 19.78 -2.31
N ARG A 240 -7.40 19.98 -3.14
CA ARG A 240 -7.53 19.29 -4.43
C ARG A 240 -6.38 19.59 -5.38
N TRP A 241 -5.91 20.83 -5.41
CA TRP A 241 -4.76 21.23 -6.22
C TRP A 241 -3.50 20.52 -5.76
N TYR A 242 -3.28 20.49 -4.44
CA TYR A 242 -2.13 19.80 -3.88
C TYR A 242 -2.15 18.29 -4.18
N ARG A 243 -3.33 17.63 -4.19
CA ARG A 243 -3.43 16.21 -4.61
C ARG A 243 -2.84 15.99 -6.00
N TYR A 244 -3.18 16.84 -6.97
CA TYR A 244 -2.67 16.71 -8.33
C TYR A 244 -1.19 17.05 -8.42
N THR A 245 -0.72 18.08 -7.70
CA THR A 245 0.71 18.40 -7.63
C THR A 245 1.50 17.26 -6.98
N PHE A 246 0.99 16.69 -5.90
CA PHE A 246 1.57 15.53 -5.22
C PHE A 246 1.68 14.34 -6.18
N LEU A 247 0.61 14.00 -6.91
CA LEU A 247 0.66 12.95 -7.92
C LEU A 247 1.67 13.23 -9.04
N LEU A 248 1.70 14.47 -9.54
CA LEU A 248 2.61 14.89 -10.60
C LEU A 248 4.08 14.69 -10.21
N VAL A 249 4.42 14.80 -8.92
CA VAL A 249 5.79 14.63 -8.42
C VAL A 249 6.05 13.19 -7.97
N MET A 250 5.15 12.62 -7.18
CA MET A 250 5.37 11.33 -6.54
C MET A 250 5.23 10.15 -7.50
N LEU A 251 4.34 10.24 -8.50
CA LEU A 251 4.17 9.16 -9.47
C LEU A 251 5.44 8.99 -10.34
N PRO A 252 6.01 10.04 -10.97
CA PRO A 252 7.31 9.91 -11.63
C PRO A 252 8.42 9.48 -10.69
N PHE A 253 8.44 9.94 -9.44
CA PHE A 253 9.43 9.49 -8.46
C PHE A 253 9.41 7.97 -8.25
N HIS A 254 8.24 7.34 -8.07
CA HIS A 254 8.15 5.88 -7.93
C HIS A 254 8.59 5.14 -9.19
N VAL A 255 8.21 5.66 -10.37
CA VAL A 255 8.64 5.09 -11.65
C VAL A 255 10.15 5.20 -11.83
N LEU A 256 10.74 6.36 -11.51
CA LEU A 256 12.19 6.57 -11.57
C LEU A 256 12.93 5.74 -10.52
N SER A 257 12.34 5.53 -9.34
CA SER A 257 12.92 4.69 -8.29
C SER A 257 13.04 3.23 -8.74
N LEU A 258 12.07 2.71 -9.50
CA LEU A 258 12.17 1.38 -10.11
C LEU A 258 13.40 1.25 -10.99
N PHE A 259 13.68 2.23 -11.84
CA PHE A 259 14.79 2.13 -12.79
C PHE A 259 16.14 2.49 -12.16
N VAL A 260 16.18 3.53 -11.33
CA VAL A 260 17.44 4.09 -10.82
C VAL A 260 17.87 3.44 -9.51
N LEU A 261 16.92 3.09 -8.64
CA LEU A 261 17.18 2.48 -7.34
C LEU A 261 16.88 0.98 -7.32
N ASP A 262 16.34 0.40 -8.39
CA ASP A 262 15.85 -0.99 -8.43
C ASP A 262 14.83 -1.28 -7.29
N VAL A 263 14.05 -0.27 -6.86
CA VAL A 263 12.99 -0.41 -5.84
C VAL A 263 11.66 0.07 -6.39
N PHE A 264 10.63 -0.77 -6.30
CA PHE A 264 9.32 -0.48 -6.88
C PHE A 264 8.15 -0.71 -5.93
N PHE A 265 7.57 0.39 -5.45
CA PHE A 265 6.43 0.40 -4.53
C PHE A 265 5.08 0.37 -5.28
N TRP A 266 4.90 -0.62 -6.15
CA TRP A 266 3.75 -0.65 -7.06
C TRP A 266 2.41 -0.79 -6.33
N GLU A 267 2.36 -1.47 -5.20
CA GLU A 267 1.14 -1.57 -4.38
C GLU A 267 0.69 -0.20 -3.87
N ASN A 268 1.65 0.66 -3.51
CA ASN A 268 1.38 2.02 -3.08
C ASN A 268 0.88 2.88 -4.25
N MET A 269 1.43 2.69 -5.45
CA MET A 269 0.96 3.36 -6.65
C MET A 269 -0.48 2.98 -7.02
N VAL A 270 -0.92 1.73 -6.78
CA VAL A 270 -2.33 1.36 -6.98
C VAL A 270 -3.25 2.22 -6.12
N LEU A 271 -2.83 2.54 -4.89
CA LEU A 271 -3.60 3.41 -3.98
C LEU A 271 -3.63 4.88 -4.44
N TYR A 272 -2.81 5.29 -5.40
CA TYR A 272 -2.84 6.66 -5.95
C TYR A 272 -4.14 6.97 -6.68
N VAL A 273 -4.89 5.93 -7.08
CA VAL A 273 -6.25 6.10 -7.61
C VAL A 273 -7.15 6.88 -6.64
N LEU A 274 -6.89 6.82 -5.32
CA LEU A 274 -7.64 7.55 -4.29
C LEU A 274 -7.37 9.06 -4.28
N PHE A 275 -6.31 9.54 -4.93
CA PHE A 275 -6.10 10.99 -5.04
C PHE A 275 -7.10 11.64 -6.03
N PHE A 276 -7.79 10.83 -6.84
CA PHE A 276 -8.88 11.25 -7.70
C PHE A 276 -10.24 11.14 -6.97
N GLU A 277 -11.03 12.20 -6.99
CA GLU A 277 -12.35 12.20 -6.34
C GLU A 277 -13.35 11.33 -7.12
N PHE A 278 -13.87 10.28 -6.49
CA PHE A 278 -14.96 9.45 -7.00
C PHE A 278 -16.38 10.00 -6.69
N GLY A 279 -16.51 11.31 -6.46
CA GLY A 279 -17.80 11.92 -6.15
C GLY A 279 -18.77 11.85 -7.32
N ARG A 280 -20.07 11.80 -7.05
CA ARG A 280 -21.13 11.96 -8.07
C ARG A 280 -21.10 13.37 -8.66
N ARG A 281 -20.19 13.66 -9.59
CA ARG A 281 -20.31 14.83 -10.46
C ARG A 281 -21.38 14.50 -11.50
N GLY A 282 -22.60 15.05 -11.33
CA GLY A 282 -23.55 15.08 -12.44
C GLY A 282 -25.04 14.85 -12.19
N VAL A 283 -25.63 15.18 -11.03
CA VAL A 283 -27.12 15.22 -10.93
C VAL A 283 -27.69 16.56 -10.45
N HIS A 284 -26.86 17.49 -9.96
CA HIS A 284 -27.37 18.77 -9.42
C HIS A 284 -26.96 20.04 -10.17
N GLN A 285 -26.24 19.97 -11.29
CA GLN A 285 -25.93 21.16 -12.08
C GLN A 285 -26.88 21.46 -13.24
N ASP A 286 -27.81 20.57 -13.61
CA ASP A 286 -28.73 20.80 -14.72
C ASP A 286 -30.16 21.21 -14.34
N ARG A 287 -30.52 21.26 -13.04
CA ARG A 287 -31.87 21.70 -12.64
C ARG A 287 -32.00 23.19 -12.32
N SER A 288 -30.90 23.93 -12.23
CA SER A 288 -30.96 25.40 -12.05
C SER A 288 -30.99 26.19 -13.36
N LEU A 289 -30.90 25.51 -14.52
CA LEU A 289 -31.03 26.13 -15.85
C LEU A 289 -32.35 25.79 -16.56
N ALA A 290 -33.18 24.90 -16.01
CA ALA A 290 -34.49 24.54 -16.56
C ALA A 290 -35.66 25.36 -15.97
N LEU A 291 -35.38 26.40 -15.18
CA LEU A 291 -36.39 27.29 -14.58
C LEU A 291 -36.08 28.79 -14.80
N ARG A 292 -35.45 29.14 -15.92
CA ARG A 292 -35.32 30.53 -16.38
C ARG A 292 -35.78 30.66 -17.81
#